data_AF-A0A3S5BMU7-F1
#
_entry.id   AF-A0A3S5BMU7-F1
#
_cell.length_a   1.000
_cell.length_b   1.000
_cell.length_c   1.000
_cell.angle_alpha   90.00
_cell.angle_beta   90.00
_cell.angle_gamma   90.00
#
_symmetry.space_group_name_H-M   'P 1'
#
loop_
_entity.id
_entity.type
_entity.pdbx_description
1 polymer ?
#
loop_
_entity_poly.entity_id
_entity_poly.type
_entity_poly.pdbx_seq_one_letter_code
_entity_poly.pdbx_strand_id
1 'polypeptide(L)' 'MLTAKDVFFIDSGKELFVYLGNGCSSQERKNAMSHAHEYLKKSSHPLAPITVVSAGQTCSELEKIWDG' A
#
# COMPACT_ATOMS: atom_id res chain seq x y z
N MET A 1 13.05 -1.79 3.62
CA MET A 1 12.42 -2.73 4.56
C MET A 1 11.06 -2.17 4.94
N LEU A 2 9.98 -2.94 4.77
CA LEU A 2 8.68 -2.58 5.35
C LEU A 2 8.84 -2.59 6.87
N THR A 3 8.54 -1.46 7.51
CA THR A 3 8.56 -1.37 8.96
C THR A 3 7.17 -1.73 9.48
N ALA A 4 7.12 -2.28 10.68
CA ALA A 4 5.84 -2.49 11.33
C ALA A 4 5.16 -1.15 11.68
N LYS A 5 5.87 -0.02 11.69
CA LYS A 5 5.36 1.24 12.26
C LYS A 5 4.68 2.15 11.24
N ASP A 6 4.86 1.91 9.95
CA ASP A 6 4.44 2.84 8.91
C ASP A 6 3.47 2.20 7.91
N VAL A 7 2.87 3.06 7.08
CA VAL A 7 2.09 2.66 5.91
C VAL A 7 2.96 2.83 4.66
N PHE A 8 2.95 1.84 3.78
CA PHE A 8 3.74 1.85 2.55
C PHE A 8 2.85 1.78 1.32
N PHE A 9 3.17 2.57 0.32
CA PHE A 9 2.56 2.55 -1.00
C PHE A 9 3.53 1.91 -1.98
N ILE A 10 3.11 0.81 -2.59
CA ILE A 10 3.93 0.00 -3.50
C ILE A 10 3.23 0.03 -4.85
N ASP A 11 3.76 0.85 -5.73
CA ASP A 11 3.20 1.12 -7.06
C ASP A 11 3.87 0.23 -8.10
N SER A 12 3.08 -0.63 -8.75
CA SER A 12 3.52 -1.52 -9.84
C SER A 12 3.29 -0.94 -11.25
N GLY A 13 2.68 0.25 -11.34
CA GLY A 13 2.22 0.87 -12.59
C GLY A 13 0.87 0.34 -13.10
N LYS A 14 0.40 -0.81 -12.59
CA LYS A 14 -0.91 -1.41 -12.92
C LYS A 14 -1.85 -1.49 -11.72
N GLU A 15 -1.28 -1.57 -10.52
CA GLU A 15 -1.99 -1.70 -9.26
C GLU A 15 -1.15 -1.03 -8.16
N LEU A 16 -1.83 -0.38 -7.22
CA LEU A 16 -1.22 0.20 -6.03
C LEU A 16 -1.51 -0.69 -4.82
N PHE A 17 -0.47 -1.22 -4.20
CA PHE A 17 -0.57 -1.94 -2.94
C PHE A 17 -0.33 -0.99 -1.77
N VAL A 18 -1.24 -1.01 -0.81
CA VAL A 18 -1.15 -0.26 0.44
C VAL A 18 -0.86 -1.25 1.57
N TYR A 19 0.39 -1.31 2.01
CA TYR A 19 0.79 -2.15 3.13
C TYR A 19 0.64 -1.39 4.45
N LEU A 20 -0.15 -1.92 5.37
CA LEU A 20 -0.38 -1.38 6.71
C LEU A 20 0.49 -2.13 7.72
N GLY A 21 1.55 -1.50 8.21
CA GLY A 21 2.37 -2.07 9.28
C GLY A 21 1.56 -2.35 10.56
N ASN A 22 1.92 -3.41 11.29
CA ASN A 22 1.17 -3.86 12.49
C ASN A 22 1.10 -2.82 13.61
N GLY A 23 2.09 -1.93 13.70
CA GLY A 23 2.21 -0.84 14.65
C GLY A 23 1.95 0.54 14.07
N CYS A 24 1.38 0.65 12.86
CA CYS A 24 0.93 1.94 12.35
C CYS A 24 -0.21 2.50 13.22
N SER A 25 -0.25 3.82 13.36
CA SER A 25 -1.27 4.47 14.17
C SER A 25 -2.66 4.29 13.56
N SER A 26 -3.70 4.36 14.40
CA SER A 26 -5.09 4.34 13.90
C SER A 26 -5.38 5.48 12.92
N GLN A 27 -4.68 6.61 13.06
CA GLN A 27 -4.82 7.75 12.17
C GLN A 27 -4.22 7.46 10.79
N GLU A 28 -3.01 6.88 10.74
CA GLU A 28 -2.38 6.46 9.48
C GLU A 28 -3.22 5.40 8.78
N ARG A 29 -3.72 4.40 9.53
CA ARG A 29 -4.60 3.37 8.99
C ARG A 29 -5.86 3.94 8.37
N LYS A 30 -6.48 4.92 9.04
CA LYS A 30 -7.70 5.59 8.56
C LYS A 30 -7.45 6.44 7.32
N ASN A 31 -6.29 7.09 7.25
CA ASN A 31 -5.96 7.99 6.14
C ASN A 31 -5.32 7.29 4.94
N ALA A 32 -4.82 6.05 5.12
CA ALA A 32 -4.08 5.30 4.11
C ALA A 32 -4.79 5.27 2.75
N MET A 33 -6.09 4.97 2.71
CA MET A 33 -6.86 4.94 1.47
C MET A 33 -7.01 6.32 0.81
N SER A 34 -7.21 7.37 1.60
CA SER A 34 -7.33 8.73 1.06
C SER A 34 -6.02 9.17 0.43
N HIS A 35 -4.91 8.93 1.13
CA HIS A 35 -3.57 9.22 0.62
C HIS A 35 -3.21 8.36 -0.60
N ALA A 36 -3.64 7.10 -0.65
CA ALA A 36 -3.44 6.23 -1.81
C ALA A 36 -4.18 6.75 -3.05
N HIS A 37 -5.43 7.21 -2.88
CA HIS A 37 -6.16 7.87 -3.97
C HIS A 37 -5.52 9.18 -4.41
N GLU A 38 -5.03 10.01 -3.48
CA GLU A 38 -4.31 11.24 -3.81
C GLU A 38 -2.98 10.98 -4.55
N TYR A 39 -2.29 9.90 -4.18
CA TYR A 39 -1.09 9.44 -4.84
C TYR A 39 -1.39 9.04 -6.29
N LEU A 40 -2.38 8.16 -6.51
CA LEU A 40 -2.77 7.72 -7.87
C LEU A 40 -3.24 8.89 -8.74
N LYS A 41 -4.01 9.83 -8.19
CA LYS A 41 -4.45 11.02 -8.93
C LYS A 41 -3.28 11.82 -9.55
N LYS A 42 -2.08 11.72 -8.98
CA LYS A 42 -0.86 12.38 -9.46
C LYS A 42 0.06 11.45 -10.26
N SER A 43 -0.26 10.16 -10.36
CA SER A 43 0.51 9.17 -11.12
C SER A 43 0.08 9.10 -12.59
N SER A 44 0.76 8.27 -13.38
CA SER A 44 0.41 8.01 -14.78
C SER A 44 -0.83 7.10 -14.95
N HIS A 45 -1.38 6.57 -13.86
CA HIS A 45 -2.46 5.58 -13.85
C HIS A 45 -3.46 5.86 -12.72
N PRO A 46 -4.20 6.99 -12.77
CA PRO A 46 -5.05 7.46 -11.68
C PRO A 46 -6.26 6.58 -11.35
N LEU A 47 -6.55 5.60 -12.21
CA LEU A 47 -7.66 4.66 -12.08
C LEU A 47 -7.19 3.23 -11.76
N ALA A 48 -5.91 3.05 -11.45
CA ALA A 48 -5.41 1.74 -11.07
C ALA A 48 -6.14 1.21 -9.82
N PRO A 49 -6.39 -0.10 -9.73
CA PRO A 49 -6.90 -0.72 -8.52
C PRO A 49 -5.97 -0.46 -7.33
N ILE A 50 -6.57 -0.40 -6.15
CA ILE A 50 -5.87 -0.29 -4.87
C ILE A 50 -6.18 -1.55 -4.06
N THR A 51 -5.13 -2.26 -3.64
CA THR A 51 -5.24 -3.42 -2.74
C THR A 51 -4.59 -3.09 -1.41
N VAL A 52 -5.32 -3.29 -0.32
CA VAL A 52 -4.84 -3.04 1.05
C VAL A 52 -4.42 -4.36 1.69
N VAL A 53 -3.20 -4.40 2.24
CA VAL A 53 -2.64 -5.58 2.91
C VAL A 53 -2.23 -5.18 4.32
N SER A 54 -2.78 -5.83 5.35
CA SER A 54 -2.32 -5.62 6.73
C SER A 54 -1.15 -6.55 7.05
N ALA A 55 -0.24 -6.09 7.90
CA ALA A 55 0.83 -6.93 8.42
C ALA A 55 0.28 -8.25 9.02
N GLY A 56 0.89 -9.36 8.65
CA GLY A 56 0.43 -10.71 9.02
C GLY A 56 -0.57 -11.32 8.03
N GLN A 57 -1.06 -10.57 7.05
CA GLN A 57 -1.78 -11.13 5.90
C GLN A 57 -0.79 -11.40 4.77
N THR A 58 -0.89 -12.57 4.14
CA THR A 58 -0.10 -12.91 2.95
C THR A 58 -0.79 -12.40 1.70
N CYS A 59 0.00 -11.80 0.81
CA CYS A 59 -0.44 -11.38 -0.52
C CYS A 59 0.64 -11.81 -1.51
N SER A 60 0.39 -12.90 -2.22
CA SER A 60 1.39 -13.49 -3.13
C SER A 60 1.79 -12.56 -4.28
N GLU A 61 0.94 -11.61 -4.66
CA GLU A 61 1.27 -10.58 -5.66
C GLU A 61 2.29 -9.57 -5.09
N LEU A 62 2.07 -9.12 -3.85
CA LEU A 62 2.94 -8.18 -3.15
C LEU A 62 4.31 -8.79 -2.86
N GLU A 63 4.35 -10.05 -2.42
CA GLU A 63 5.58 -10.79 -2.14
C GLU A 63 6.47 -10.91 -3.39
N LYS A 64 5.87 -11.17 -4.56
CA LYS A 64 6.60 -11.23 -5.85
C LYS A 64 7.17 -9.87 -6.27
N ILE A 65 6.48 -8.78 -5.96
CA ILE A 65 6.93 -7.42 -6.30
C ILE A 65 8.07 -6.98 -5.39
N TRP A 66 8.08 -7.46 -4.14
CA TRP A 66 9.03 -7.02 -3.11
C TRP A 66 10.31 -7.86 -3.03
N ASP A 67 10.22 -9.17 -3.27
CA ASP A 67 11.38 -10.08 -3.26
C ASP A 67 12.14 -10.11 -4.60
N GLY A 68 11.76 -9.25 -5.55
CA GLY A 68 12.34 -9.11 -6.89
C GLY A 68 13.40 -8.03 -7.02
#